data_AF-A0AAV5ZC54-F1
#
_entry.id   AF-A0AAV5ZC54-F1
#
_cell.length_a   1.000
_cell.length_b   1.000
_cell.length_c   1.000
_cell.angle_alpha   90.00
_cell.angle_beta   90.00
_cell.angle_gamma   90.00
#
_symmetry.space_group_name_H-M   'P 1'
#
loop_
_entity.id
_entity.type
_entity.pdbx_description
1 polymer ?
#
loop_
_entity_poly.entity_id
_entity_poly.type
_entity_poly.pdbx_seq_one_letter_code
_entity_poly.pdbx_strand_id
1 'polypeptide(L)'
;MQRATVRIVLDDKGYALALQPPTPETGPLHPAARVALERAEMTAGTPSVRVVRCTIAEGRALLDYFGRLCDHLTSARADDAAVCARARDIIRRALVTAGA
;
A
#
# COMPACT_ATOMS: atom_id res chain seq x y z
N MET A 1 -18.41 1.31 -18.84
CA MET A 1 -18.04 0.42 -17.72
C MET A 1 -17.61 1.30 -16.57
N GLN A 2 -18.32 1.26 -15.42
CA GLN A 2 -17.85 1.96 -14.23
C GLN A 2 -16.52 1.31 -13.82
N ARG A 3 -15.41 2.07 -13.83
CA ARG A 3 -14.13 1.57 -13.32
C ARG A 3 -14.34 1.28 -11.84
N ALA A 4 -14.23 0.02 -11.43
CA ALA A 4 -14.32 -0.35 -10.03
C ALA A 4 -13.19 0.36 -9.26
N THR A 5 -13.59 1.25 -8.35
CA THR A 5 -12.66 2.00 -7.49
C THR A 5 -12.42 1.19 -6.22
N VAL A 6 -11.16 0.88 -5.95
CA VAL A 6 -10.69 0.22 -4.74
C VAL A 6 -10.37 1.28 -3.70
N ARG A 7 -10.91 1.09 -2.49
CA ARG A 7 -10.60 1.91 -1.32
C ARG A 7 -9.68 1.13 -0.38
N ILE A 8 -8.45 1.61 -0.21
CA ILE A 8 -7.44 1.03 0.67
C ILE A 8 -7.23 1.99 1.84
N VAL A 9 -7.23 1.48 3.08
CA VAL A 9 -7.04 2.28 4.29
C VAL A 9 -5.72 1.89 4.93
N LEU A 10 -4.69 2.70 4.76
CA LEU A 10 -3.38 2.47 5.36
C LEU A 10 -3.27 3.24 6.68
N ASP A 11 -2.58 2.67 7.66
CA ASP A 11 -2.07 3.46 8.77
C ASP A 11 -0.94 4.40 8.29
N ASP A 12 -0.68 5.47 9.04
CA ASP A 12 0.33 6.47 8.65
C ASP A 12 1.74 5.86 8.49
N LYS A 13 2.10 4.83 9.27
CA LYS A 13 3.40 4.15 9.09
C LYS A 13 3.42 3.33 7.81
N GLY A 14 2.39 2.53 7.54
CA GLY A 14 2.25 1.79 6.29
C GLY A 14 2.29 2.70 5.05
N TYR A 15 1.64 3.86 5.14
CA TYR A 15 1.71 4.90 4.11
C TYR A 15 3.12 5.47 3.95
N ALA A 16 3.79 5.82 5.05
CA ALA A 16 5.14 6.38 5.02
C ALA A 16 6.15 5.41 4.41
N LEU A 17 6.06 4.12 4.75
CA LEU A 17 6.89 3.05 4.16
C LEU A 17 6.76 3.01 2.64
N ALA A 18 5.54 3.15 2.10
CA ALA A 18 5.33 3.12 0.65
C ALA A 18 5.86 4.34 -0.11
N LEU A 19 6.11 5.46 0.59
CA LEU A 19 6.67 6.68 0.01
C LEU A 19 8.19 6.80 0.20
N GLN A 20 8.81 5.87 0.90
CA GLN A 20 10.26 5.84 1.02
C GLN A 20 10.92 5.71 -0.36
N PRO A 21 12.14 6.22 -0.52
CA PRO A 21 12.90 6.03 -1.75
C PRO A 21 13.02 4.54 -2.06
N PRO A 22 12.86 4.14 -3.34
CA PRO A 22 12.99 2.74 -3.70
C PRO A 22 14.42 2.26 -3.43
N THR A 23 14.52 1.07 -2.85
CA THR A 23 15.81 0.39 -2.67
C THR A 23 16.01 -0.64 -3.79
N PRO A 24 17.25 -1.07 -4.09
CA PRO A 24 17.50 -2.10 -5.09
C PRO A 24 16.71 -3.40 -4.85
N GLU A 25 16.47 -3.76 -3.60
CA GLU A 25 15.81 -5.00 -3.19
C GLU A 25 14.28 -4.95 -3.35
N THR A 26 13.68 -3.77 -3.15
CA THR A 26 12.24 -3.57 -3.22
C THR A 26 11.78 -3.13 -4.61
N GLY A 27 12.69 -2.51 -5.36
CA GLY A 27 12.44 -1.92 -6.67
C GLY A 27 11.49 -0.72 -6.61
N PRO A 28 11.29 -0.03 -7.74
CA PRO A 28 10.40 1.11 -7.80
C PRO A 28 8.93 0.68 -7.64
N LEU A 29 8.15 1.52 -6.96
CA LEU A 29 6.69 1.45 -7.03
C LEU A 29 6.23 1.89 -8.42
N HIS A 30 5.18 1.24 -8.93
CA HIS A 30 4.58 1.63 -10.21
C HIS A 30 4.13 3.11 -10.17
N PRO A 31 4.46 3.96 -11.18
CA PRO A 31 4.20 5.39 -11.13
C PRO A 31 2.74 5.76 -10.85
N ALA A 32 1.79 5.05 -11.48
CA ALA A 32 0.36 5.29 -11.24
C ALA A 32 -0.07 4.97 -9.79
N ALA A 33 0.49 3.91 -9.19
CA ALA A 33 0.21 3.56 -7.80
C ALA A 33 0.83 4.59 -6.83
N ARG A 34 2.00 5.14 -7.18
CA ARG A 34 2.62 6.25 -6.44
C ARG A 34 1.73 7.49 -6.44
N VAL A 35 1.21 7.88 -7.61
CA VAL A 35 0.27 9.01 -7.72
C VAL A 35 -1.00 8.77 -6.88
N ALA A 36 -1.51 7.54 -6.84
CA ALA A 36 -2.65 7.20 -6.00
C ALA A 36 -2.35 7.37 -4.50
N LEU A 37 -1.15 6.99 -4.04
CA LEU A 37 -0.69 7.24 -2.67
C LEU A 37 -0.55 8.74 -2.39
N GLU A 38 0.10 9.49 -3.28
CA GLU A 38 0.31 10.93 -3.08
C GLU A 38 -1.01 11.72 -3.00
N ARG A 39 -2.08 11.19 -3.61
CA ARG A 39 -3.45 11.73 -3.53
C ARG A 39 -4.27 11.21 -2.35
N ALA A 40 -3.67 10.39 -1.47
CA ALA A 40 -4.39 9.77 -0.36
C ALA A 40 -4.91 10.82 0.63
N GLU A 41 -6.19 10.71 0.96
CA GLU A 41 -6.85 11.59 1.92
C GLU A 41 -6.48 11.16 3.33
N MET A 42 -6.01 12.12 4.15
CA MET A 42 -5.81 11.88 5.58
C MET A 42 -7.16 12.00 6.28
N THR A 43 -7.56 10.96 7.00
CA THR A 43 -8.72 11.05 7.89
C THR A 43 -8.21 11.49 9.26
N ALA A 44 -8.72 12.63 9.75
CA ALA A 44 -8.42 13.12 11.09
C ALA A 44 -9.06 12.17 12.13
N GLY A 45 -8.24 11.54 12.96
CA GLY A 45 -8.64 10.58 13.99
C GLY A 45 -7.44 10.00 14.72
N THR A 46 -7.68 9.25 15.79
CA THR A 46 -6.63 8.58 16.57
C THR A 46 -6.90 7.07 16.56
N PRO A 47 -6.11 6.23 15.86
CA PRO A 47 -4.95 6.61 15.03
C PRO A 47 -5.36 7.25 13.69
N SER A 48 -4.47 8.08 13.15
CA SER A 48 -4.59 8.68 11.82
C SER A 48 -4.44 7.62 10.73
N VAL A 49 -5.24 7.73 9.68
CA VAL A 49 -5.24 6.81 8.54
C VAL A 49 -5.24 7.56 7.21
N ARG A 50 -4.68 6.90 6.20
CA ARG A 50 -4.60 7.35 4.81
C ARG A 50 -5.52 6.53 3.94
N VAL A 51 -6.50 7.20 3.33
CA VAL A 51 -7.45 6.59 2.43
C VAL A 51 -6.96 6.75 1.00
N VAL A 52 -6.48 5.66 0.42
CA VAL A 52 -6.03 5.58 -0.98
C VAL A 52 -7.20 5.12 -1.83
N ARG A 53 -7.62 5.95 -2.79
CA ARG A 53 -8.62 5.60 -3.80
C ARG A 53 -7.89 5.32 -5.11
N CYS A 54 -8.00 4.09 -5.60
CA CYS A 54 -7.25 3.65 -6.77
C CYS A 54 -8.08 2.67 -7.62
N THR A 55 -7.58 2.34 -8.80
CA THR A 55 -8.10 1.27 -9.66
C THR A 55 -7.61 -0.10 -9.19
N ILE A 56 -8.23 -1.18 -9.69
CA ILE A 56 -7.75 -2.55 -9.43
C ILE A 56 -6.28 -2.74 -9.85
N ALA A 57 -5.88 -2.19 -11.00
CA ALA A 57 -4.51 -2.30 -11.50
C ALA A 57 -3.50 -1.61 -10.58
N GLU A 58 -3.83 -0.40 -10.11
CA GLU A 58 -3.00 0.33 -9.14
C GLU A 58 -2.96 -0.39 -7.78
N GLY A 59 -4.09 -0.93 -7.32
CA GLY A 59 -4.14 -1.73 -6.09
C GLY A 59 -3.29 -3.00 -6.18
N ARG A 60 -3.26 -3.68 -7.33
CA ARG A 60 -2.37 -4.83 -7.58
C ARG A 60 -0.90 -4.40 -7.56
N ALA A 61 -0.56 -3.28 -8.19
CA ALA A 61 0.80 -2.75 -8.14
C ALA A 61 1.25 -2.38 -6.71
N LEU A 62 0.34 -1.87 -5.88
CA LEU A 62 0.59 -1.66 -4.45
C LEU A 62 0.81 -3.00 -3.73
N LEU A 63 -0.02 -4.00 -4.00
CA LEU A 63 0.10 -5.33 -3.39
C LEU A 63 1.46 -5.97 -3.71
N ASP A 64 1.89 -5.91 -4.97
CA ASP A 64 3.17 -6.47 -5.41
C ASP A 64 4.35 -5.76 -4.76
N TYR A 65 4.28 -4.42 -4.66
CA TYR A 65 5.30 -3.62 -3.99
C TYR A 65 5.40 -3.96 -2.50
N PHE A 66 4.28 -3.98 -1.77
CA PHE A 66 4.27 -4.39 -0.37
C PHE A 66 4.67 -5.86 -0.19
N GLY A 67 4.42 -6.72 -1.17
CA GLY A 67 4.95 -8.08 -1.20
C GLY A 67 6.47 -8.09 -1.10
N ARG A 68 7.15 -7.43 -2.05
CA ARG A 68 8.62 -7.33 -2.08
C ARG A 68 9.18 -6.62 -0.85
N LEU A 69 8.54 -5.53 -0.40
CA LEU A 69 8.96 -4.80 0.79
C LEU A 69 8.88 -5.66 2.05
N CYS A 70 7.83 -6.45 2.21
CA CYS A 70 7.66 -7.31 3.38
C CYS A 70 8.68 -8.45 3.38
N ASP A 71 8.97 -9.04 2.22
CA ASP A 71 9.99 -10.09 2.08
C ASP A 71 11.37 -9.52 2.47
N HIS A 72 11.70 -8.32 2.00
CA HIS A 72 12.92 -7.61 2.37
C HIS A 72 13.00 -7.30 3.87
N LEU A 73 11.99 -6.64 4.45
CA LEU A 73 11.98 -6.25 5.87
C LEU A 73 12.01 -7.47 6.80
N THR A 74 11.34 -8.56 6.43
CA THR A 74 11.37 -9.82 7.18
C THR A 74 12.77 -10.43 7.17
N SER A 75 13.43 -10.44 6.00
CA SER A 75 14.80 -10.95 5.88
C SER A 75 15.79 -10.11 6.71
N ALA A 76 15.57 -8.79 6.77
CA ALA A 76 16.35 -7.85 7.56
C ALA A 76 16.02 -7.85 9.07
N ARG A 77 14.99 -8.60 9.51
CA ARG A 77 14.44 -8.57 10.88
C ARG A 77 14.09 -7.16 11.36
N ALA A 78 13.61 -6.32 10.45
CA ALA A 78 13.24 -4.95 10.76
C ALA A 78 11.90 -4.90 11.51
N ASP A 79 11.79 -3.99 12.49
CA ASP A 79 10.58 -3.81 13.29
C ASP A 79 9.35 -3.43 12.43
N ASP A 80 9.60 -2.79 11.28
CA ASP A 80 8.58 -2.37 10.33
C ASP A 80 7.97 -3.53 9.52
N ALA A 81 8.50 -4.76 9.62
CA ALA A 81 7.98 -5.93 8.92
C ALA A 81 6.50 -6.20 9.27
N ALA A 82 6.12 -6.01 10.55
CA ALA A 82 4.75 -6.17 10.99
C ALA A 82 3.79 -5.10 10.43
N VAL A 83 4.28 -3.88 10.24
CA VAL A 83 3.53 -2.77 9.62
C VAL A 83 3.31 -3.06 8.14
N CYS A 84 4.38 -3.47 7.43
CA CYS A 84 4.30 -3.87 6.03
C CYS A 84 3.28 -5.01 5.83
N ALA A 85 3.37 -6.07 6.64
CA ALA A 85 2.50 -7.23 6.52
C ALA A 85 1.01 -6.86 6.70
N ARG A 86 0.74 -5.93 7.62
CA ARG A 86 -0.61 -5.39 7.83
C ARG A 86 -1.10 -4.60 6.63
N ALA A 87 -0.29 -3.70 6.08
CA ALA A 87 -0.62 -2.94 4.88
C ALA A 87 -0.90 -3.87 3.67
N ARG A 88 -0.06 -4.89 3.47
CA ARG A 88 -0.25 -5.93 2.44
C ARG A 88 -1.60 -6.63 2.58
N ASP A 89 -1.95 -7.06 3.79
CA ASP A 89 -3.21 -7.76 4.03
C ASP A 89 -4.43 -6.86 3.79
N ILE A 90 -4.36 -5.59 4.20
CA ILE A 90 -5.40 -4.59 3.93
C ILE A 90 -5.61 -4.44 2.41
N ILE A 91 -4.54 -4.27 1.64
CA ILE A 91 -4.61 -4.11 0.18
C ILE A 91 -5.24 -5.36 -0.45
N ARG A 92 -4.77 -6.54 -0.04
CA ARG A 92 -5.30 -7.83 -0.52
C ARG A 92 -6.80 -7.94 -0.28
N ARG A 93 -7.28 -7.62 0.93
CA ARG A 93 -8.71 -7.66 1.27
C ARG A 93 -9.50 -6.63 0.47
N ALA A 94 -8.97 -5.42 0.29
CA ALA A 94 -9.63 -4.38 -0.49
C ALA A 94 -9.81 -4.79 -1.96
N LEU A 95 -8.82 -5.45 -2.55
CA LEU A 95 -8.89 -5.99 -3.91
C LEU A 95 -9.95 -7.10 -4.02
N VAL A 96 -9.95 -8.06 -3.10
CA VAL A 96 -10.95 -9.14 -3.07
C VAL A 96 -12.37 -8.57 -2.95
N THR A 97 -12.60 -7.59 -2.07
CA THR A 97 -13.91 -6.93 -1.92
C THR A 97 -14.32 -6.16 -3.18
N ALA A 98 -13.37 -5.65 -3.96
CA ALA A 98 -13.62 -4.97 -5.22
C ALA A 98 -13.84 -5.93 -6.42
N GLY A 99 -13.80 -7.25 -6.20
CA GLY A 99 -13.99 -8.27 -7.24
C GLY A 99 -12.75 -8.52 -8.10
N ALA A 100 -11.55 -8.28 -7.57
CA ALA A 100 -10.27 -8.45 -8.26
C ALA A 100 -9.58 -9.79 -7.99
#